data_AF-A0A0M4CY26-F1
#
_entry.id   AF-A0A0M4CY26-F1
#
_cell.length_a   1.000
_cell.length_b   1.000
_cell.length_c   1.000
_cell.angle_alpha   90.00
_cell.angle_beta   90.00
_cell.angle_gamma   90.00
#
_symmetry.space_group_name_H-M   'P 1'
#
loop_
_entity.id
_entity.type
_entity.pdbx_description
1 polymer ?
#
loop_
_entity_poly.entity_id
_entity_poly.type
_entity_poly.pdbx_seq_one_letter_code
_entity_poly.pdbx_strand_id
1 'polypeptide(L)'
;MKGKRIVGGMVVAALLLGTGSLALAMRCGNKVVSIGDSKGEVAAKCGEPTFSEVVAAVTERSAGEGVVGEITETIEHWSYRQGSGSLLKTLFFRGDRLERIEDGDRIEGPGALRTPTFFPEPGATQAEILQQYGEPLRRDLVGITRQESAGGAKVREEKVERWTYDLGPGRFFKLLTFEGGLLVRVEDGERR
;
A
#
# COMPACT_ATOMS: atom_id res chain seq x y z
N MET A 1 -71.25 -19.08 27.47
CA MET A 1 -70.56 -17.77 27.65
C MET A 1 -69.13 -18.02 28.09
N LYS A 2 -68.14 -17.45 27.36
CA LYS A 2 -66.76 -17.07 27.75
C LYS A 2 -65.84 -18.18 28.33
N GLY A 3 -64.58 -18.37 27.92
CA GLY A 3 -63.68 -17.59 27.07
C GLY A 3 -62.46 -18.44 26.69
N LYS A 4 -61.94 -18.20 25.49
CA LYS A 4 -60.84 -18.92 24.84
C LYS A 4 -59.52 -18.35 25.39
N ARG A 5 -58.69 -19.18 26.05
CA ARG A 5 -57.34 -18.79 26.47
C ARG A 5 -56.43 -18.78 25.23
N ILE A 6 -55.99 -17.60 24.82
CA ILE A 6 -55.05 -17.42 23.71
C ILE A 6 -53.65 -17.61 24.29
N VAL A 7 -52.96 -18.66 23.85
CA VAL A 7 -51.53 -18.85 24.11
C VAL A 7 -50.77 -17.89 23.20
N GLY A 8 -50.22 -16.83 23.76
CA GLY A 8 -49.37 -15.87 23.04
C GLY A 8 -47.98 -16.46 22.83
N GLY A 9 -47.74 -17.03 21.65
CA GLY A 9 -46.39 -17.38 21.19
C GLY A 9 -45.62 -16.11 20.82
N MET A 10 -44.63 -15.76 21.64
CA MET A 10 -43.70 -14.65 21.38
C MET A 10 -42.67 -15.12 20.33
N VAL A 11 -42.93 -14.83 19.06
CA VAL A 11 -41.95 -15.00 17.98
C VAL A 11 -40.91 -13.89 18.13
N VAL A 12 -39.74 -14.22 18.67
CA VAL A 12 -38.57 -13.33 18.67
C VAL A 12 -38.00 -13.34 17.25
N ALA A 13 -38.36 -12.32 16.46
CA ALA A 13 -37.74 -12.07 15.16
C ALA A 13 -36.30 -11.61 15.39
N ALA A 14 -35.33 -12.52 15.23
CA ALA A 14 -33.91 -12.21 15.20
C ALA A 14 -33.62 -11.35 13.96
N LEU A 15 -33.54 -10.03 14.16
CA LEU A 15 -33.12 -9.07 13.15
C LEU A 15 -31.63 -9.30 12.87
N LEU A 16 -31.34 -9.99 11.77
CA LEU A 16 -29.98 -10.09 11.21
C LEU A 16 -29.58 -8.70 10.71
N LEU A 17 -28.94 -7.92 11.60
CA LEU A 17 -28.24 -6.70 11.21
C LEU A 17 -27.09 -7.10 10.30
N GLY A 18 -27.32 -6.99 8.99
CA GLY A 18 -26.29 -7.18 7.97
C GLY A 18 -25.14 -6.21 8.25
N THR A 19 -23.98 -6.75 8.61
CA THR A 19 -22.74 -6.00 8.64
C THR A 19 -22.38 -5.70 7.18
N GLY A 20 -22.84 -4.56 6.67
CA GLY A 20 -22.38 -4.06 5.39
C GLY A 20 -20.89 -3.81 5.48
N SER A 21 -20.07 -4.65 4.85
CA SER A 21 -18.67 -4.32 4.62
C SER A 21 -18.63 -3.02 3.84
N LEU A 22 -18.04 -1.99 4.44
CA LEU A 22 -17.65 -0.78 3.73
C LEU A 22 -16.60 -1.20 2.70
N ALA A 23 -17.04 -1.50 1.48
CA ALA A 23 -16.13 -1.72 0.37
C ALA A 23 -15.39 -0.39 0.12
N LEU A 24 -14.11 -0.35 0.48
CA LEU A 24 -13.21 0.73 0.12
C LEU A 24 -13.21 0.83 -1.41
N ALA A 25 -13.69 1.96 -1.93
CA ALA A 25 -13.81 2.23 -3.36
C ALA A 25 -13.17 3.58 -3.69
N MET A 26 -12.39 3.62 -4.76
CA MET A 26 -11.73 4.83 -5.24
C MET A 26 -12.47 5.38 -6.46
N ARG A 27 -12.63 6.70 -6.56
CA ARG A 27 -13.23 7.34 -7.74
C ARG A 27 -12.18 8.03 -8.60
N CYS A 28 -12.33 7.89 -9.91
CA CYS A 28 -11.54 8.58 -10.94
C CYS A 28 -12.51 9.26 -11.90
N GLY A 29 -12.82 10.53 -11.63
CA GLY A 29 -13.94 11.24 -12.25
C GLY A 29 -15.27 10.52 -11.98
N ASN A 30 -15.96 10.12 -13.05
CA ASN A 30 -17.23 9.40 -12.96
C ASN A 30 -17.07 7.86 -12.85
N LYS A 31 -15.84 7.33 -12.91
CA LYS A 31 -15.56 5.89 -12.84
C LYS A 31 -15.20 5.47 -11.42
N VAL A 32 -15.52 4.22 -11.06
CA VAL A 32 -15.24 3.64 -9.74
C VAL A 32 -14.26 2.48 -9.90
N VAL A 33 -13.17 2.54 -9.15
CA VAL A 33 -12.21 1.46 -8.92
C VAL A 33 -12.60 0.72 -7.63
N SER A 34 -12.59 -0.60 -7.72
CA SER A 34 -13.01 -1.51 -6.65
C SER A 34 -11.95 -2.59 -6.42
N ILE A 35 -11.90 -3.14 -5.20
CA ILE A 35 -11.11 -4.33 -4.90
C ILE A 35 -11.47 -5.45 -5.89
N GLY A 36 -10.45 -6.12 -6.44
CA GLY A 36 -10.56 -7.16 -7.46
C GLY A 36 -10.35 -6.67 -8.90
N ASP A 37 -10.43 -5.37 -9.16
CA ASP A 37 -10.11 -4.81 -10.49
C ASP A 37 -8.67 -5.20 -10.90
N SER A 38 -8.47 -5.50 -12.18
CA SER A 38 -7.13 -5.70 -12.76
C SER A 38 -6.35 -4.38 -12.87
N LYS A 39 -5.03 -4.45 -13.01
CA LYS A 39 -4.21 -3.25 -13.29
C LYS A 39 -4.67 -2.53 -14.55
N GLY A 40 -5.00 -3.29 -15.60
CA GLY A 40 -5.51 -2.75 -16.85
C GLY A 40 -6.86 -2.05 -16.68
N GLU A 41 -7.77 -2.60 -15.88
CA GLU A 41 -9.06 -1.95 -15.56
C GLU A 41 -8.85 -0.66 -14.76
N VAL A 42 -7.97 -0.67 -13.76
CA VAL A 42 -7.63 0.52 -12.98
C VAL A 42 -7.02 1.59 -13.88
N ALA A 43 -6.05 1.25 -14.72
CA ALA A 43 -5.45 2.18 -15.68
C ALA A 43 -6.47 2.72 -16.69
N ALA A 44 -7.38 1.88 -17.19
CA ALA A 44 -8.47 2.33 -18.07
C ALA A 44 -9.47 3.27 -17.38
N LYS A 45 -9.61 3.16 -16.05
CA LYS A 45 -10.49 4.01 -15.25
C LYS A 45 -9.80 5.32 -14.86
N CYS A 46 -8.52 5.29 -14.49
CA CYS A 46 -7.82 6.39 -13.84
C CYS A 46 -6.70 7.02 -14.67
N GLY A 47 -6.27 6.38 -15.76
CA GLY A 47 -5.03 6.69 -16.45
C GLY A 47 -3.83 6.02 -15.79
N GLU A 48 -2.63 6.43 -16.18
CA GLU A 48 -1.39 5.98 -15.55
C GLU A 48 -1.29 6.44 -14.08
N PRO A 49 -0.72 5.64 -13.18
CA PRO A 49 -0.45 6.06 -11.81
C PRO A 49 0.57 7.19 -11.77
N THR A 50 0.50 8.01 -10.71
CA THR A 50 1.52 9.03 -10.42
C THR A 50 2.88 8.37 -10.18
N PHE A 51 2.87 7.24 -9.49
CA PHE A 51 4.05 6.42 -9.22
C PHE A 51 3.62 4.98 -8.98
N SER A 52 4.39 4.02 -9.46
CA SER A 52 4.16 2.58 -9.29
C SER A 52 5.47 1.84 -9.11
N GLU A 53 5.48 0.84 -8.22
CA GLU A 53 6.67 0.03 -7.95
C GLU A 53 6.32 -1.40 -7.55
N VAL A 54 7.21 -2.34 -7.89
CA VAL A 54 7.21 -3.71 -7.34
C VAL A 54 7.98 -3.68 -6.03
N VAL A 55 7.30 -3.98 -4.93
CA VAL A 55 7.87 -3.92 -3.57
C VAL A 55 8.24 -5.27 -3.00
N ALA A 56 7.59 -6.34 -3.50
CA ALA A 56 7.86 -7.70 -3.04
C ALA A 56 7.48 -8.73 -4.10
N ALA A 57 7.98 -9.95 -3.92
CA ALA A 57 7.52 -11.14 -4.60
C ALA A 57 7.17 -12.22 -3.58
N VAL A 58 6.16 -13.01 -3.90
CA VAL A 58 5.68 -14.11 -3.07
C VAL A 58 5.73 -15.38 -3.90
N THR A 59 6.52 -16.34 -3.45
CA THR A 59 6.67 -17.63 -4.09
C THR A 59 5.96 -18.70 -3.25
N GLU A 60 4.98 -19.35 -3.85
CA GLU A 60 4.26 -20.48 -3.26
C GLU A 60 4.65 -21.78 -3.95
N ARG A 61 5.01 -22.77 -3.14
CA ARG A 61 5.32 -24.13 -3.56
C ARG A 61 4.12 -25.01 -3.30
N SER A 62 3.57 -25.57 -4.38
CA SER A 62 2.49 -26.54 -4.33
C SER A 62 3.02 -27.93 -4.63
N ALA A 63 2.76 -28.89 -3.74
CA ALA A 63 3.00 -30.30 -3.98
C ALA A 63 1.70 -30.94 -4.48
N GLY A 64 1.53 -31.04 -5.79
CA GLY A 64 0.46 -31.83 -6.43
C GLY A 64 0.84 -33.31 -6.57
N GLU A 65 0.09 -34.08 -7.37
CA GLU A 65 0.36 -35.49 -7.72
C GLU A 65 1.77 -35.71 -8.32
N GLY A 66 2.80 -35.70 -7.49
CA GLY A 66 4.20 -35.89 -7.89
C GLY A 66 4.88 -34.71 -8.61
N VAL A 67 4.16 -33.63 -8.89
CA VAL A 67 4.72 -32.41 -9.51
C VAL A 67 4.81 -31.29 -8.47
N VAL A 68 6.03 -30.80 -8.24
CA VAL A 68 6.26 -29.58 -7.47
C VAL A 68 6.03 -28.40 -8.40
N GLY A 69 4.91 -27.70 -8.21
CA GLY A 69 4.64 -26.42 -8.85
C GLY A 69 5.21 -25.28 -8.02
N GLU A 70 5.79 -24.29 -8.69
CA GLU A 70 6.22 -23.03 -8.07
C GLU A 70 5.50 -21.88 -8.77
N ILE A 71 4.75 -21.08 -8.00
CA ILE A 71 4.03 -19.91 -8.50
C ILE A 71 4.62 -18.70 -7.79
N THR A 72 5.11 -17.73 -8.57
CA THR A 72 5.63 -16.47 -8.05
C THR A 72 4.72 -15.32 -8.46
N GLU A 73 4.16 -14.63 -7.47
CA GLU A 73 3.31 -13.46 -7.65
C GLU A 73 4.02 -12.20 -7.13
N THR A 74 3.96 -11.10 -7.89
CA THR A 74 4.50 -9.81 -7.44
C THR A 74 3.51 -9.06 -6.56
N ILE A 75 4.02 -8.27 -5.64
CA ILE A 75 3.25 -7.26 -4.90
C ILE A 75 3.71 -5.90 -5.41
N GLU A 76 2.76 -5.10 -5.84
CA GLU A 76 3.00 -3.77 -6.41
C GLU A 76 2.17 -2.71 -5.70
N HIS A 77 2.80 -1.57 -5.44
CA HIS A 77 2.13 -0.39 -4.91
C HIS A 77 2.02 0.64 -6.02
N TRP A 78 0.79 1.08 -6.29
CA TRP A 78 0.50 2.13 -7.28
C TRP A 78 -0.13 3.31 -6.54
N SER A 79 0.30 4.53 -6.84
CA SER A 79 -0.19 5.74 -6.19
C SER A 79 -0.85 6.68 -7.19
N TYR A 80 -2.00 7.24 -6.81
CA TYR A 80 -2.74 8.21 -7.62
C TYR A 80 -3.00 9.48 -6.83
N ARG A 81 -2.83 10.64 -7.48
CA ARG A 81 -3.20 11.95 -6.92
C ARG A 81 -4.67 12.24 -7.20
N GLN A 82 -5.44 12.67 -6.21
CA GLN A 82 -6.88 12.89 -6.34
C GLN A 82 -7.31 14.37 -6.28
N GLY A 83 -7.15 15.16 -7.34
CA GLY A 83 -7.59 16.58 -7.32
C GLY A 83 -6.72 17.51 -6.47
N SER A 84 -7.16 18.77 -6.28
CA SER A 84 -6.37 19.83 -5.63
C SER A 84 -6.41 19.72 -4.11
N GLY A 85 -5.28 19.37 -3.48
CA GLY A 85 -5.12 19.32 -2.01
C GLY A 85 -5.34 17.94 -1.37
N SER A 86 -5.38 16.87 -2.16
CA SER A 86 -5.61 15.51 -1.66
C SER A 86 -4.35 14.70 -1.37
N LEU A 87 -4.58 13.68 -0.56
CA LEU A 87 -3.64 12.64 -0.18
C LEU A 87 -3.46 11.70 -1.38
N LEU A 88 -2.27 11.13 -1.53
CA LEU A 88 -2.09 10.05 -2.49
C LEU A 88 -2.97 8.88 -2.07
N LYS A 89 -3.69 8.28 -3.01
CA LYS A 89 -4.30 6.97 -2.78
C LYS A 89 -3.33 5.91 -3.23
N THR A 90 -3.00 4.99 -2.34
CA THR A 90 -2.09 3.87 -2.61
C THR A 90 -2.92 2.61 -2.81
N LEU A 91 -2.71 1.97 -3.94
CA LEU A 91 -3.37 0.75 -4.38
C LEU A 91 -2.36 -0.39 -4.28
N PHE A 92 -2.75 -1.47 -3.63
CA PHE A 92 -1.92 -2.63 -3.37
C PHE A 92 -2.38 -3.76 -4.29
N PHE A 93 -1.57 -4.04 -5.29
CA PHE A 93 -1.79 -5.13 -6.23
C PHE A 93 -1.03 -6.38 -5.80
N ARG A 94 -1.67 -7.54 -5.93
CA ARG A 94 -1.02 -8.86 -5.94
C ARG A 94 -1.22 -9.49 -7.31
N GLY A 95 -0.13 -9.81 -7.99
CA GLY A 95 -0.16 -10.16 -9.40
C GLY A 95 -0.84 -9.06 -10.19
N ASP A 96 -1.95 -9.38 -10.86
CA ASP A 96 -2.76 -8.42 -11.62
C ASP A 96 -3.94 -7.83 -10.82
N ARG A 97 -4.24 -8.34 -9.62
CA ARG A 97 -5.48 -8.01 -8.89
C ARG A 97 -5.26 -6.95 -7.81
N LEU A 98 -6.14 -5.97 -7.77
CA LEU A 98 -6.19 -4.98 -6.69
C LEU A 98 -6.72 -5.61 -5.41
N GLU A 99 -5.89 -5.76 -4.38
CA GLU A 99 -6.29 -6.36 -3.11
C GLU A 99 -6.69 -5.33 -2.05
N ARG A 100 -6.11 -4.13 -2.10
CA ARG A 100 -6.35 -3.08 -1.10
C ARG A 100 -6.21 -1.69 -1.68
N ILE A 101 -6.96 -0.75 -1.10
CA ILE A 101 -6.84 0.69 -1.37
C ILE A 101 -6.65 1.34 -0.01
N GLU A 102 -5.60 2.12 0.15
CA GLU A 102 -5.35 2.94 1.33
C GLU A 102 -5.32 4.41 0.92
N ASP A 103 -5.92 5.24 1.77
CA ASP A 103 -5.69 6.68 1.74
C ASP A 103 -4.34 6.93 2.38
N GLY A 104 -3.42 7.58 1.66
CA GLY A 104 -2.17 8.06 2.23
C GLY A 104 -2.45 9.08 3.33
N ASP A 105 -1.47 9.30 4.20
CA ASP A 105 -1.68 10.23 5.30
C ASP A 105 -1.73 11.67 4.80
N ARG A 106 -2.45 12.51 5.53
CA ARG A 106 -2.32 13.97 5.37
C ARG A 106 -0.94 14.34 5.86
N ILE A 107 0.01 14.32 4.93
CA ILE A 107 1.25 15.09 5.05
C ILE A 107 0.75 16.53 5.25
N GLU A 108 0.61 16.95 6.50
CA GLU A 108 0.45 18.35 6.84
C GLU A 108 1.76 19.00 6.42
N GLY A 109 1.81 19.39 5.13
CA GLY A 109 2.98 20.02 4.59
C GLY A 109 3.29 21.24 5.46
N PRO A 110 4.55 21.49 5.82
CA PRO A 110 4.90 22.77 6.38
C PRO A 110 4.53 23.81 5.32
N GLY A 111 3.50 24.61 5.62
CA GLY A 111 3.22 25.80 4.85
C GLY A 111 4.50 26.59 4.70
N ALA A 112 4.91 26.82 3.46
CA ALA A 112 5.80 27.91 3.07
C ALA A 112 7.10 28.09 3.90
N LEU A 113 7.72 27.05 4.43
CA LEU A 113 9.05 27.15 5.02
C LEU A 113 10.06 26.37 4.17
N ARG A 114 10.94 27.16 3.52
CA ARG A 114 12.06 26.73 2.65
C ARG A 114 13.20 26.04 3.40
N THR A 115 12.89 25.27 4.45
CA THR A 115 13.87 24.49 5.22
C THR A 115 13.27 23.14 5.57
N PRO A 116 13.91 22.01 5.21
CA PRO A 116 13.46 20.69 5.62
C PRO A 116 13.91 20.47 7.06
N THR A 117 13.20 21.05 8.01
CA THR A 117 13.29 20.65 9.43
C THR A 117 12.45 19.42 9.72
N PHE A 118 11.62 18.98 8.76
CA PHE A 118 10.81 17.78 8.85
C PHE A 118 11.54 16.61 8.19
N PHE A 119 12.00 15.66 9.00
CA PHE A 119 12.45 14.36 8.54
C PHE A 119 11.22 13.48 8.28
N PRO A 120 11.20 12.67 7.22
CA PRO A 120 10.10 11.76 7.02
C PRO A 120 10.08 10.69 8.13
N GLU A 121 8.90 10.43 8.66
CA GLU A 121 8.70 9.43 9.71
C GLU A 121 8.71 8.01 9.12
N PRO A 122 9.22 7.01 9.85
CA PRO A 122 9.08 5.62 9.46
C PRO A 122 7.62 5.25 9.19
N GLY A 123 7.39 4.44 8.16
CA GLY A 123 6.06 4.10 7.64
C GLY A 123 5.67 4.90 6.39
N ALA A 124 6.31 6.03 6.11
CA ALA A 124 6.06 6.79 4.89
C ALA A 124 6.33 5.95 3.63
N THR A 125 5.43 6.01 2.65
CA THR A 125 5.59 5.33 1.37
C THR A 125 6.59 6.06 0.48
N GLN A 126 7.24 5.34 -0.44
CA GLN A 126 8.10 5.96 -1.46
C GLN A 126 7.39 7.09 -2.23
N ALA A 127 6.11 6.91 -2.57
CA ALA A 127 5.32 7.89 -3.31
C ALA A 127 5.14 9.21 -2.54
N GLU A 128 4.87 9.14 -1.23
CA GLU A 128 4.76 10.32 -0.36
C GLU A 128 6.09 11.07 -0.29
N ILE A 129 7.20 10.34 -0.16
CA ILE A 129 8.54 10.93 -0.17
C ILE A 129 8.81 11.64 -1.49
N LEU A 130 8.52 11.01 -2.63
CA LEU A 130 8.70 11.64 -3.94
C LEU A 130 7.82 12.88 -4.12
N GLN A 131 6.60 12.85 -3.60
CA GLN A 131 5.71 14.01 -3.68
C GLN A 131 6.22 15.18 -2.84
N GLN A 132 6.77 14.91 -1.65
CA GLN A 132 7.20 15.94 -0.71
C GLN A 132 8.60 16.46 -1.00
N TYR A 133 9.55 15.58 -1.32
CA TYR A 133 10.98 15.89 -1.45
C TYR A 133 11.48 15.83 -2.89
N GLY A 134 10.68 15.31 -3.82
CA GLY A 134 11.09 15.12 -5.20
C GLY A 134 11.97 13.90 -5.40
N GLU A 135 12.62 13.83 -6.55
CA GLU A 135 13.50 12.73 -6.92
C GLU A 135 14.79 12.74 -6.08
N PRO A 136 15.21 11.60 -5.51
CA PRO A 136 16.51 11.50 -4.86
C PRO A 136 17.65 11.59 -5.88
N LEU A 137 18.84 11.93 -5.39
CA LEU A 137 20.07 11.89 -6.20
C LEU A 137 20.37 10.47 -6.71
N ARG A 138 20.06 9.46 -5.89
CA ARG A 138 20.28 8.05 -6.22
C ARG A 138 19.27 7.15 -5.50
N ARG A 139 18.88 6.06 -6.17
CA ARG A 139 18.13 4.93 -5.58
C ARG A 139 18.92 3.66 -5.81
N ASP A 140 19.27 2.96 -4.73
CA ASP A 140 20.06 1.73 -4.75
C ASP A 140 19.21 0.57 -4.21
N LEU A 141 19.13 -0.54 -4.94
CA LEU A 141 18.67 -1.81 -4.40
C LEU A 141 19.78 -2.39 -3.52
N VAL A 142 19.62 -2.35 -2.20
CA VAL A 142 20.66 -2.75 -1.25
C VAL A 142 20.46 -4.15 -0.70
N GLY A 143 19.28 -4.74 -0.86
CA GLY A 143 19.01 -6.12 -0.44
C GLY A 143 17.59 -6.59 -0.70
N ILE A 144 17.32 -7.81 -0.25
CA ILE A 144 16.00 -8.44 -0.22
C ILE A 144 15.83 -9.04 1.19
N THR A 145 14.76 -8.69 1.89
CA THR A 145 14.37 -9.37 3.13
C THR A 145 13.51 -10.59 2.78
N ARG A 146 13.79 -11.74 3.39
CA ARG A 146 13.06 -12.99 3.15
C ARG A 146 12.29 -13.42 4.40
N GLN A 147 10.98 -13.63 4.27
CA GLN A 147 10.12 -14.24 5.28
C GLN A 147 9.54 -15.55 4.76
N GLU A 148 9.61 -16.60 5.57
CA GLU A 148 9.05 -17.91 5.24
C GLU A 148 7.85 -18.25 6.15
N SER A 149 6.83 -18.84 5.56
CA SER A 149 5.69 -19.39 6.32
C SER A 149 6.10 -20.57 7.20
N ALA A 150 5.37 -20.79 8.30
CA ALA A 150 5.50 -21.98 9.13
C ALA A 150 5.15 -23.24 8.32
N GLY A 151 6.16 -23.91 7.77
CA GLY A 151 6.03 -25.04 6.85
C GLY A 151 6.76 -24.87 5.51
N GLY A 152 7.36 -23.72 5.24
CA GLY A 152 8.20 -23.48 4.06
C GLY A 152 7.48 -23.49 2.71
N ALA A 153 6.14 -23.60 2.72
CA ALA A 153 5.33 -23.63 1.51
C ALA A 153 5.25 -22.26 0.81
N LYS A 154 5.35 -21.17 1.56
CA LYS A 154 5.28 -19.79 1.07
C LYS A 154 6.50 -18.99 1.53
N VAL A 155 7.13 -18.31 0.59
CA VAL A 155 8.27 -17.42 0.80
C VAL A 155 7.90 -16.04 0.29
N ARG A 156 8.10 -15.01 1.10
CA ARG A 156 7.90 -13.60 0.74
C ARG A 156 9.25 -12.89 0.75
N GLU A 157 9.58 -12.27 -0.37
CA GLU A 157 10.83 -11.54 -0.59
C GLU A 157 10.50 -10.06 -0.81
N GLU A 158 10.88 -9.21 0.15
CA GLU A 158 10.65 -7.77 0.11
C GLU A 158 11.91 -7.02 -0.33
N LYS A 159 11.72 -6.05 -1.22
CA LYS A 159 12.79 -5.19 -1.70
C LYS A 159 13.29 -4.28 -0.59
N VAL A 160 14.60 -4.21 -0.40
CA VAL A 160 15.24 -3.21 0.47
C VAL A 160 15.98 -2.21 -0.39
N GLU A 161 15.52 -0.97 -0.41
CA GLU A 161 16.14 0.12 -1.16
C GLU A 161 16.74 1.17 -0.25
N ARG A 162 17.80 1.82 -0.71
CA ARG A 162 18.35 3.02 -0.09
C ARG A 162 18.28 4.17 -1.07
N TRP A 163 17.67 5.27 -0.66
CA TRP A 163 17.60 6.50 -1.42
C TRP A 163 18.52 7.55 -0.80
N THR A 164 19.28 8.24 -1.65
CA THR A 164 20.23 9.27 -1.23
C THR A 164 19.74 10.64 -1.66
N TYR A 165 19.56 11.56 -0.71
CA TYR A 165 19.21 12.95 -0.96
C TYR A 165 20.39 13.88 -0.64
N ASP A 166 20.70 14.77 -1.58
CA ASP A 166 21.64 15.87 -1.38
C ASP A 166 20.92 17.10 -0.86
N LEU A 167 21.25 17.50 0.37
CA LEU A 167 20.69 18.69 1.00
C LEU A 167 21.52 19.96 0.76
N GLY A 168 22.59 19.88 -0.04
CA GLY A 168 23.45 20.98 -0.41
C GLY A 168 24.73 21.11 0.44
N PRO A 169 25.55 22.13 0.14
CA PRO A 169 26.90 22.27 0.70
C PRO A 169 26.93 22.33 2.23
N GLY A 170 27.91 21.65 2.82
CA GLY A 170 28.10 21.65 4.27
C GLY A 170 26.99 20.92 5.03
N ARG A 171 26.13 20.15 4.37
CA ARG A 171 25.17 19.24 5.01
C ARG A 171 25.53 17.79 4.72
N PHE A 172 25.09 16.90 5.60
CA PHE A 172 25.17 15.46 5.37
C PHE A 172 24.15 15.07 4.30
N PHE A 173 24.51 14.10 3.45
CA PHE A 173 23.52 13.38 2.67
C PHE A 173 22.48 12.76 3.59
N LYS A 174 21.24 12.64 3.14
CA LYS A 174 20.22 11.85 3.84
C LYS A 174 20.03 10.52 3.13
N LEU A 175 20.16 9.44 3.89
CA LEU A 175 20.01 8.07 3.43
C LEU A 175 18.69 7.53 3.99
N LEU A 176 17.71 7.33 3.12
CA LEU A 176 16.40 6.77 3.47
C LEU A 176 16.40 5.30 3.07
N THR A 177 16.21 4.39 4.03
CA THR A 177 16.09 2.96 3.76
C THR A 177 14.62 2.57 3.73
N PHE A 178 14.19 2.01 2.62
CA PHE A 178 12.86 1.46 2.41
C PHE A 178 12.90 -0.05 2.42
N GLU A 179 11.90 -0.68 3.03
CA GLU A 179 11.69 -2.12 3.03
C GLU A 179 10.23 -2.36 2.62
N GLY A 180 10.02 -3.14 1.55
CA GLY A 180 8.66 -3.35 1.02
C GLY A 180 7.96 -2.06 0.59
N GLY A 181 8.73 -1.04 0.17
CA GLY A 181 8.21 0.28 -0.25
C GLY A 181 7.88 1.23 0.90
N LEU A 182 8.09 0.83 2.16
CA LEU A 182 7.85 1.65 3.35
C LEU A 182 9.18 2.11 3.95
N LEU A 183 9.25 3.38 4.36
CA LEU A 183 10.43 3.93 5.01
C LEU A 183 10.62 3.27 6.37
N VAL A 184 11.74 2.59 6.58
CA VAL A 184 12.06 1.95 7.86
C VAL A 184 13.18 2.66 8.61
N ARG A 185 13.99 3.48 7.91
CA ARG A 185 15.12 4.15 8.52
C ARG A 185 15.52 5.42 7.79
N VAL A 186 15.94 6.43 8.55
CA VAL A 186 16.59 7.63 8.03
C VAL A 186 17.93 7.80 8.74
N GLU A 187 18.99 7.95 7.96
CA GLU A 187 20.37 8.05 8.44
C GLU A 187 21.10 9.21 7.78
N ASP A 188 22.14 9.70 8.44
CA ASP A 188 23.05 10.70 7.89
C ASP A 188 24.20 9.99 7.18
N GLY A 189 24.40 10.34 5.90
CA GLY A 189 25.52 9.86 5.11
C GLY A 189 26.78 10.71 5.31
N GLU A 190 27.69 10.63 4.35
CA GLU A 190 28.87 11.49 4.33
C GLU A 190 28.48 12.97 4.14
N ARG A 191 29.36 13.86 4.60
CA ARG A 191 29.19 15.29 4.37
C ARG A 191 29.67 15.64 2.97
N ARG A 192 28.90 16.48 2.26
CA ARG A 192 29.34 17.06 1.00
C ARG A 192 30.46 18.07 1.17
#